data_AF-A0A3D1M2W9-F1
#
_entry.id   AF-A0A3D1M2W9-F1
#
_cell.length_a   1.000
_cell.length_b   1.000
_cell.length_c   1.000
_cell.angle_alpha   90.00
_cell.angle_beta   90.00
_cell.angle_gamma   90.00
#
_symmetry.space_group_name_H-M   'P 1'
#
loop_
_entity.id
_entity.type
_entity.pdbx_description
1 polymer ?
#
loop_
_entity_poly.entity_id
_entity_poly.type
_entity_poly.pdbx_seq_one_letter_code
_entity_poly.pdbx_strand_id
1 'polypeptide(L)'
;ERNENSLTITADDNMKLNQLHDLLRQNLASRKVDAKALDFGKPENASGDSLRQQVMIKQGIDQDLARKINKAVKGSKMKVQITIKGSELHVSGKKRDELQETITFIKNMDTDQPLQYVNFRD
;
A
#
# COMPACT_ATOMS: atom_id res chain seq x y z
N GLU A 1 -14.94 11.20 -8.20
CA GLU A 1 -14.33 10.77 -9.49
C GLU A 1 -13.10 9.92 -9.23
N ARG A 2 -12.89 8.84 -9.99
CA ARG A 2 -11.67 8.01 -9.89
C ARG A 2 -10.81 8.25 -11.12
N ASN A 3 -9.54 8.55 -10.91
CA ASN A 3 -8.56 8.75 -11.97
C ASN A 3 -7.34 7.86 -11.66
N GLU A 4 -7.29 6.67 -12.27
CA GLU A 4 -6.29 5.60 -12.06
C GLU A 4 -5.90 5.36 -10.59
N ASN A 5 -4.87 6.08 -10.12
CA ASN A 5 -4.27 6.00 -8.79
C ASN A 5 -4.71 7.14 -7.85
N SER A 6 -5.71 7.91 -8.23
CA SER A 6 -6.26 9.00 -7.42
C SER A 6 -7.78 8.95 -7.41
N LEU A 7 -8.36 9.43 -6.33
CA LEU A 7 -9.79 9.48 -6.12
C LEU A 7 -10.12 10.88 -5.59
N THR A 8 -10.94 11.60 -6.34
CA THR A 8 -11.48 12.87 -5.89
C THR A 8 -12.82 12.60 -5.21
N ILE A 9 -12.91 12.94 -3.93
CA ILE A 9 -14.18 13.00 -3.20
C ILE A 9 -14.64 14.46 -3.10
N THR A 10 -15.94 14.67 -3.23
CA THR A 10 -16.58 15.97 -3.01
C THR A 10 -17.71 15.76 -2.02
N ALA A 11 -17.83 16.63 -1.02
CA ALA A 11 -18.84 16.57 0.02
C ALA A 11 -19.34 17.98 0.33
N ASP A 12 -20.59 18.12 0.77
CA ASP A 12 -21.19 19.45 1.04
C ASP A 12 -20.67 20.08 2.34
N ASP A 13 -20.11 19.30 3.26
CA ASP A 13 -19.61 19.75 4.54
C ASP A 13 -18.55 18.79 5.10
N ASN A 14 -17.86 19.20 6.17
CA ASN A 14 -16.81 18.39 6.80
C ASN A 14 -17.34 17.12 7.48
N MET A 15 -18.61 17.09 7.90
CA MET A 15 -19.21 15.89 8.52
C MET A 15 -19.41 14.79 7.49
N LYS A 16 -19.98 15.13 6.32
CA LYS A 16 -20.14 14.23 5.18
C LYS A 16 -18.80 13.77 4.65
N LEU A 17 -17.80 14.64 4.63
CA LEU A 17 -16.43 14.27 4.23
C LEU A 17 -15.85 13.17 5.14
N ASN A 18 -16.00 13.32 6.45
CA ASN A 18 -15.56 12.30 7.41
C ASN A 18 -16.35 10.98 7.26
N GLN A 19 -17.66 11.05 7.03
CA GLN A 19 -18.46 9.85 6.76
C GLN A 19 -17.98 9.11 5.50
N LEU A 20 -17.59 9.84 4.45
CA LEU A 20 -17.01 9.26 3.24
C LEU A 20 -15.65 8.59 3.52
N HIS A 21 -14.82 9.18 4.40
CA HIS A 21 -13.56 8.54 4.79
C HIS A 21 -13.78 7.20 5.48
N ASP A 22 -14.74 7.14 6.40
CA ASP A 22 -15.04 5.92 7.13
C ASP A 22 -15.64 4.85 6.22
N LEU A 23 -16.53 5.24 5.30
CA LEU A 23 -17.06 4.34 4.28
C LEU A 23 -15.95 3.80 3.36
N LEU A 24 -14.99 4.63 2.97
CA LEU A 24 -13.83 4.21 2.17
C LEU A 24 -12.95 3.22 2.94
N ARG A 25 -12.66 3.51 4.21
CA ARG A 25 -11.89 2.61 5.09
C ARG A 25 -12.59 1.27 5.27
N GLN A 26 -13.90 1.27 5.50
CA GLN A 26 -14.70 0.05 5.65
C GLN A 26 -14.72 -0.79 4.37
N ASN A 27 -14.85 -0.14 3.20
CA ASN A 27 -14.79 -0.82 1.91
C ASN A 27 -13.41 -1.40 1.58
N LEU A 28 -12.34 -0.77 2.04
CA LEU A 28 -10.98 -1.31 1.89
C LEU A 28 -10.75 -2.49 2.83
N ALA A 29 -11.17 -2.36 4.09
CA ALA A 29 -11.07 -3.42 5.08
C ALA A 29 -11.82 -4.69 4.64
N SER A 30 -13.03 -4.55 4.06
CA SER A 30 -13.79 -5.69 3.54
C SER A 30 -13.08 -6.40 2.38
N ARG A 31 -12.23 -5.69 1.65
CA ARG A 31 -11.39 -6.22 0.56
C ARG A 31 -10.00 -6.66 1.01
N LYS A 32 -9.73 -6.67 2.32
CA LYS A 32 -8.41 -6.95 2.91
C LYS A 32 -7.30 -6.00 2.43
N VAL A 33 -7.68 -4.79 2.01
CA VAL A 33 -6.75 -3.72 1.69
C VAL A 33 -6.64 -2.82 2.91
N ASP A 34 -5.42 -2.60 3.37
CA ASP A 34 -5.18 -1.73 4.52
C ASP A 34 -5.42 -0.26 4.13
N ALA A 35 -6.16 0.46 4.97
CA ALA A 35 -6.50 1.86 4.78
C ALA A 35 -5.27 2.79 4.67
N LYS A 36 -4.09 2.36 5.15
CA LYS A 36 -2.81 3.06 4.93
C LYS A 36 -2.40 3.16 3.46
N ALA A 37 -3.03 2.39 2.57
CA ALA A 37 -2.85 2.54 1.13
C ALA A 37 -3.50 3.82 0.58
N LEU A 38 -4.42 4.45 1.32
CA LEU A 38 -5.00 5.75 0.96
C LEU A 38 -4.24 6.88 1.65
N ASP A 39 -3.75 7.82 0.85
CA ASP A 39 -3.19 9.07 1.30
C ASP A 39 -4.22 10.18 1.10
N PHE A 40 -4.80 10.63 2.21
CA PHE A 40 -5.84 11.63 2.24
C PHE A 40 -5.19 13.02 2.20
N GLY A 41 -5.25 13.69 1.05
CA GLY A 41 -4.76 15.06 0.89
C GLY A 41 -5.57 16.07 1.72
N LYS A 42 -5.14 17.33 1.74
CA LYS A 42 -5.90 18.38 2.42
C LYS A 42 -7.23 18.64 1.68
N PRO A 43 -8.35 18.82 2.40
CA PRO A 43 -9.59 19.25 1.78
C PRO A 43 -9.46 20.70 1.29
N GLU A 44 -9.95 20.96 0.10
CA GLU A 44 -10.00 22.25 -0.57
C GLU A 44 -11.46 22.71 -0.70
N ASN A 45 -11.71 24.01 -0.59
CA ASN A 45 -13.04 24.55 -0.84
C ASN A 45 -13.36 24.47 -2.34
N ALA A 46 -14.48 23.85 -2.67
CA ALA A 46 -15.04 23.80 -4.01
C ALA A 46 -16.14 24.86 -4.17
N SER A 47 -16.98 24.74 -5.19
CA SER A 47 -18.06 25.71 -5.43
C SER A 47 -19.08 25.72 -4.28
N GLY A 48 -19.37 26.90 -3.74
CA GLY A 48 -20.28 27.06 -2.60
C GLY A 48 -19.65 26.61 -1.27
N ASP A 49 -20.44 25.99 -0.40
CA ASP A 49 -19.97 25.43 0.89
C ASP A 49 -19.33 24.03 0.74
N SER A 50 -19.25 23.50 -0.49
CA SER A 50 -18.75 22.16 -0.73
C SER A 50 -17.22 22.06 -0.58
N LEU A 51 -16.76 20.92 -0.09
CA LEU A 51 -15.36 20.54 0.07
C LEU A 51 -15.00 19.48 -0.97
N ARG A 52 -13.84 19.64 -1.60
CA ARG A 52 -13.22 18.67 -2.49
C ARG A 52 -11.93 18.18 -1.85
N GLN A 53 -11.70 16.88 -1.84
CA GLN A 53 -10.47 16.31 -1.35
C GLN A 53 -9.92 15.29 -2.33
N GLN A 54 -8.63 15.40 -2.61
CA GLN A 54 -7.91 14.43 -3.41
C GLN A 54 -7.32 13.35 -2.50
N VAL A 55 -7.62 12.10 -2.84
CA VAL A 55 -7.10 10.91 -2.16
C VAL A 55 -6.18 10.19 -3.13
N MET A 56 -4.90 10.07 -2.81
CA MET A 56 -3.98 9.26 -3.60
C MET A 56 -4.01 7.81 -3.11
N ILE A 57 -4.03 6.89 -4.05
CA ILE A 57 -4.03 5.45 -3.81
C ILE A 57 -2.61 4.97 -4.09
N LYS A 58 -1.88 4.59 -3.03
CA LYS A 58 -0.56 3.97 -3.17
C LYS A 58 -0.77 2.56 -3.73
N GLN A 59 -0.46 2.38 -5.02
CA GLN A 59 -0.53 1.10 -5.70
C GLN A 59 0.87 0.62 -6.08
N GLY A 60 1.15 -0.62 -5.72
CA GLY A 60 2.44 -1.24 -5.97
C GLY A 60 3.53 -0.82 -4.99
N ILE A 61 4.71 -1.40 -5.16
CA ILE A 61 5.90 -1.13 -4.37
C ILE A 61 6.73 -0.10 -5.12
N ASP A 62 6.95 1.05 -4.50
CA ASP A 62 7.83 2.07 -5.04
C ASP A 62 9.25 1.51 -5.24
N GLN A 63 9.96 1.97 -6.28
CA GLN A 63 11.29 1.47 -6.59
C GLN A 63 12.27 1.71 -5.44
N ASP A 64 12.11 2.80 -4.68
CA ASP A 64 12.94 3.07 -3.51
C ASP A 64 12.66 2.09 -2.37
N LEU A 65 11.39 1.79 -2.11
CA LEU A 65 11.00 0.78 -1.11
C LEU A 65 11.47 -0.61 -1.54
N ALA A 66 11.33 -0.96 -2.83
CA ALA A 66 11.80 -2.21 -3.40
C ALA A 66 13.31 -2.39 -3.21
N ARG A 67 14.09 -1.32 -3.44
CA ARG A 67 15.54 -1.31 -3.20
C ARG A 67 15.88 -1.44 -1.72
N LYS A 68 15.13 -0.76 -0.83
CA LYS A 68 15.30 -0.85 0.63
C LYS A 68 15.09 -2.26 1.13
N ILE A 69 14.01 -2.93 0.71
CA ILE A 69 13.71 -4.32 1.05
C ILE A 69 14.81 -5.25 0.52
N ASN A 70 15.22 -5.09 -0.74
CA ASN A 70 16.27 -5.92 -1.34
C ASN A 70 17.60 -5.79 -0.58
N LYS A 71 18.00 -4.57 -0.20
CA LYS A 71 19.21 -4.35 0.62
C LYS A 71 19.09 -4.98 2.01
N ALA A 72 17.94 -4.83 2.66
CA ALA A 72 17.73 -5.37 3.99
C ALA A 72 17.76 -6.91 4.01
N VAL A 73 17.10 -7.56 3.05
CA VAL A 73 17.11 -9.02 2.93
C VAL A 73 18.51 -9.54 2.61
N LYS A 74 19.25 -8.88 1.71
CA LYS A 74 20.67 -9.21 1.47
C LYS A 74 21.54 -9.04 2.72
N GLY A 75 21.28 -8.00 3.52
CA GLY A 75 21.96 -7.75 4.80
C GLY A 75 21.68 -8.81 5.87
N SER A 76 20.48 -9.40 5.84
CA SER A 76 20.07 -10.47 6.77
C SER A 76 20.72 -11.85 6.48
N LYS A 77 21.50 -11.97 5.39
CA LYS A 77 22.15 -13.21 4.92
C LYS A 77 21.19 -14.38 4.63
N MET A 78 19.90 -14.10 4.43
CA MET A 78 18.93 -15.10 3.98
C MET A 78 19.28 -15.61 2.57
N LYS A 79 19.12 -16.92 2.33
CA LYS A 79 19.46 -17.57 1.05
C LYS A 79 18.34 -17.46 0.01
N VAL A 80 17.72 -16.29 -0.08
CA VAL A 80 16.66 -15.97 -1.04
C VAL A 80 17.13 -14.95 -2.06
N GLN A 81 16.62 -15.07 -3.28
CA GLN A 81 16.86 -14.15 -4.37
C GLN A 81 15.64 -13.25 -4.56
N ILE A 82 15.85 -11.93 -4.54
CA ILE A 82 14.80 -10.94 -4.80
C ILE A 82 15.00 -10.34 -6.19
N THR A 83 13.94 -10.33 -6.98
CA THR A 83 13.88 -9.68 -8.30
C THR A 83 12.76 -8.63 -8.30
N ILE A 84 13.10 -7.40 -8.68
CA ILE A 84 12.15 -6.30 -8.79
C ILE A 84 11.52 -6.36 -10.18
N LYS A 85 10.19 -6.56 -10.26
CA LYS A 85 9.41 -6.58 -11.50
C LYS A 85 8.45 -5.40 -11.52
N GLY A 86 8.91 -4.27 -12.05
CA GLY A 86 8.12 -3.03 -12.05
C GLY A 86 7.78 -2.63 -10.61
N SER A 87 6.50 -2.71 -10.26
CA SER A 87 5.96 -2.40 -8.94
C SER A 87 5.73 -3.62 -8.04
N GLU A 88 6.24 -4.79 -8.42
CA GLU A 88 6.16 -6.04 -7.65
C GLU A 88 7.55 -6.57 -7.29
N LEU A 89 7.63 -7.30 -6.18
CA LEU A 89 8.84 -8.00 -5.74
C LEU A 89 8.62 -9.51 -5.84
N HIS A 90 9.41 -10.18 -6.68
CA HIS A 90 9.46 -11.63 -6.71
C HIS A 90 10.57 -12.13 -5.79
N VAL A 91 10.22 -13.00 -4.85
CA VAL A 91 11.16 -13.66 -3.94
C VAL A 91 11.22 -15.14 -4.29
N SER A 92 12.42 -15.63 -4.63
CA SER A 92 12.69 -17.03 -4.95
C SER A 92 13.67 -17.61 -3.95
N GLY A 93 13.45 -18.83 -3.49
CA GLY A 93 14.30 -19.51 -2.51
C GLY A 93 14.30 -21.01 -2.74
N LYS A 94 15.34 -21.70 -2.30
CA LYS A 94 15.41 -23.17 -2.44
C LYS A 94 14.55 -23.89 -1.39
N LYS A 95 14.33 -23.26 -0.24
CA LYS A 95 13.58 -23.82 0.88
C LYS A 95 12.37 -22.94 1.18
N ARG A 96 11.24 -23.58 1.45
CA ARG A 96 10.02 -22.89 1.87
C ARG A 96 10.19 -22.19 3.22
N ASP A 97 10.98 -22.75 4.12
CA ASP A 97 11.24 -22.15 5.44
C ASP A 97 11.93 -20.79 5.31
N GLU A 98 12.93 -20.68 4.43
CA GLU A 98 13.65 -19.42 4.17
C GLU A 98 12.72 -18.35 3.56
N LEU A 99 11.75 -18.76 2.74
CA LEU A 99 10.71 -17.85 2.21
C LEU A 99 9.78 -17.35 3.33
N GLN A 100 9.37 -18.21 4.25
CA GLN A 100 8.54 -17.81 5.40
C GLN A 100 9.29 -16.89 6.37
N GLU A 101 10.57 -17.17 6.63
CA GLU A 101 11.43 -16.29 7.42
C GLU A 101 11.58 -14.91 6.78
N THR A 102 11.78 -14.87 5.45
CA THR A 102 11.87 -13.61 4.70
C THR A 102 10.58 -12.80 4.81
N ILE A 103 9.42 -13.43 4.70
CA ILE A 103 8.12 -12.76 4.86
C ILE A 103 7.99 -12.17 6.27
N THR A 104 8.39 -12.93 7.29
CA THR A 104 8.35 -12.47 8.69
C THR A 104 9.31 -11.30 8.90
N PHE A 105 10.51 -11.36 8.34
CA PHE A 105 11.48 -10.29 8.39
C PHE A 105 10.97 -9.00 7.73
N ILE A 106 10.37 -9.10 6.53
CA ILE A 106 9.82 -7.92 5.84
C ILE A 106 8.60 -7.37 6.59
N LYS A 107 7.76 -8.21 7.20
CA LYS A 107 6.66 -7.75 8.06
C LYS A 107 7.16 -6.99 9.31
N ASN A 108 8.31 -7.39 9.85
CA ASN A 108 8.92 -6.72 11.00
C ASN A 108 9.72 -5.47 10.62
N MET A 109 10.12 -5.33 9.35
CA MET A 109 10.54 -4.03 8.82
C MET A 109 9.30 -3.15 8.78
N ASP A 110 9.23 -2.20 9.71
CA ASP A 110 8.21 -1.16 9.73
C ASP A 110 8.28 -0.40 8.39
N THR A 111 7.39 -0.77 7.46
CA THR A 111 7.39 -0.28 6.08
C THR A 111 6.30 0.77 5.96
N ASP A 112 6.58 1.84 5.20
CA ASP A 112 5.67 2.97 5.06
C ASP A 112 4.35 2.62 4.36
N GLN A 113 4.27 1.44 3.73
CA GLN A 113 3.07 0.94 3.10
C GLN A 113 2.79 -0.52 3.48
N PRO A 114 1.52 -0.91 3.58
CA PRO A 114 1.12 -2.29 3.81
C PRO A 114 1.51 -3.17 2.61
N LEU A 115 2.27 -4.23 2.86
CA LEU A 115 2.71 -5.18 1.84
C LEU A 115 1.83 -6.43 1.82
N GLN A 116 1.50 -6.90 0.62
CA GLN A 116 0.80 -8.16 0.42
C GLN A 116 1.78 -9.23 -0.06
N TYR A 117 1.65 -10.43 0.50
CA TYR A 117 2.46 -11.60 0.13
C TYR A 117 1.53 -12.59 -0.57
N VAL A 118 1.61 -12.63 -1.89
CA VAL A 118 0.69 -13.36 -2.77
C VAL A 118 1.46 -14.19 -3.79
N ASN A 119 0.75 -15.03 -4.56
CA ASN A 119 1.31 -15.80 -5.67
C ASN A 119 2.47 -16.73 -5.25
N PHE A 120 2.24 -17.51 -4.18
CA PHE A 120 3.15 -18.58 -3.78
C PHE A 120 3.20 -19.66 -4.87
N ARG A 121 4.42 -20.03 -5.28
CA ARG A 121 4.68 -21.04 -6.31
C ARG A 121 5.70 -22.04 -5.78
N ASP A 122 5.57 -23.28 -6.24
CA ASP A 122 6.51 -24.37 -5.97
C ASP A 122 7.70 -24.36 -6.95
#